data_AF-A0A349M0J3-F1
#
_entry.id   AF-A0A349M0J3-F1
#
_cell.length_a   1.000
_cell.length_b   1.000
_cell.length_c   1.000
_cell.angle_alpha   90.00
_cell.angle_beta   90.00
_cell.angle_gamma   90.00
#
_symmetry.space_group_name_H-M   'P 1'
#
loop_
_entity.id
_entity.type
_entity.pdbx_description
1 polymer ?
#
loop_
_entity_poly.entity_id
_entity_poly.type
_entity_poly.pdbx_seq_one_letter_code
_entity_poly.pdbx_strand_id
1 'polypeptide(L)'
;MPRWFYVLLIFSVAAPLLALLHFPPLLLFLLAGLGILPLAALIGTSIEDIAEYTGEQVGGILFATFGNATELIIGIFALSQGLVDVVSASIIGSILGNALLVLGVAICVGSVKHGRLSFDVAPASVYASLLALSIGGLVLPTVAELLAARAHETQIFARGVVLSDFIAVMLLLGYLASLLFSVFHVGDKGDDEALDPLVGARSAVAITRLLDFRHQLATSAVKDKSGMLRQIDGTVDAILASEG
;
A
#
# COMPACT_ATOMS: atom_id res chain seq x y z
N MET A 1 -2.19 6.70 14.28
CA MET A 1 -2.40 8.00 13.57
C MET A 1 -2.36 9.18 14.52
N PRO A 2 -1.88 10.36 14.08
CA PRO A 2 -1.86 11.54 14.92
C PRO A 2 -3.27 12.08 15.17
N ARG A 3 -3.52 12.60 16.39
CA ARG A 3 -4.88 12.98 16.85
C ARG A 3 -5.56 14.06 15.99
N TRP A 4 -4.78 14.96 15.38
CA TRP A 4 -5.31 16.01 14.50
C TRP A 4 -5.94 15.45 13.21
N PHE A 5 -5.52 14.27 12.78
CA PHE A 5 -6.00 13.66 11.54
C PHE A 5 -7.48 13.26 11.63
N TYR A 6 -7.93 12.86 12.83
CA TYR A 6 -9.34 12.56 13.10
C TYR A 6 -10.26 13.77 12.96
N VAL A 7 -9.74 15.00 13.08
CA VAL A 7 -10.55 16.22 12.89
C VAL A 7 -11.15 16.27 11.50
N LEU A 8 -10.45 15.73 10.49
CA LEU A 8 -10.93 15.68 9.10
C LEU A 8 -12.19 14.82 8.94
N LEU A 9 -12.51 13.91 9.88
CA LEU A 9 -13.74 13.11 9.85
C LEU A 9 -15.00 13.97 9.91
N ILE A 10 -14.93 15.20 10.45
CA ILE A 10 -16.07 16.10 10.42
C ILE A 10 -16.54 16.36 8.98
N PHE A 11 -15.62 16.35 8.01
CA PHE A 11 -15.94 16.60 6.62
C PHE A 11 -16.65 15.44 5.93
N SER A 12 -16.48 14.19 6.39
CA SER A 12 -17.22 13.05 5.83
C SER A 12 -18.72 13.14 6.10
N VAL A 13 -19.12 13.80 7.19
CA VAL A 13 -20.51 14.08 7.54
C VAL A 13 -20.94 15.46 7.02
N ALA A 14 -20.08 16.47 7.10
CA ALA A 14 -20.43 17.82 6.66
C ALA A 14 -20.65 17.91 5.15
N ALA A 15 -19.86 17.22 4.33
CA ALA A 15 -20.00 17.26 2.87
C ALA A 15 -21.40 16.82 2.38
N PRO A 16 -21.95 15.65 2.77
CA PRO A 16 -23.30 15.27 2.39
C PRO A 16 -24.38 16.20 2.97
N LEU A 17 -24.22 16.70 4.21
CA LEU A 17 -25.16 17.67 4.78
C LEU A 17 -25.19 18.99 4.02
N LEU A 18 -24.03 19.52 3.64
CA LEU A 18 -23.91 20.73 2.83
C LEU A 18 -24.41 20.51 1.40
N ALA A 19 -24.31 19.28 0.88
CA ALA A 19 -24.90 18.93 -0.41
C ALA A 19 -26.43 19.03 -0.38
N LEU A 20 -27.09 18.64 0.71
CA LEU A 20 -28.55 18.84 0.89
C LEU A 20 -28.93 20.33 0.90
N LEU A 21 -28.01 21.19 1.34
CA LEU A 21 -28.16 22.65 1.33
C LEU A 21 -27.73 23.30 0.01
N HIS A 22 -27.42 22.51 -1.02
CA HIS A 22 -27.07 22.97 -2.37
C HIS A 22 -25.83 23.89 -2.41
N PHE A 23 -24.82 23.61 -1.58
CA PHE A 23 -23.55 24.33 -1.62
C PHE A 23 -22.79 24.13 -2.96
N PRO A 24 -21.83 25.02 -3.29
CA PRO A 24 -21.10 24.96 -4.56
C PRO A 24 -20.39 23.61 -4.79
N PRO A 25 -20.47 23.02 -6.00
CA PRO A 25 -19.90 21.69 -6.28
C PRO A 25 -18.41 21.54 -5.97
N LEU A 26 -17.61 22.58 -6.27
CA LEU A 26 -16.17 22.56 -5.97
C LEU A 26 -15.89 22.45 -4.47
N LEU A 27 -16.67 23.14 -3.64
CA LEU A 27 -16.53 23.07 -2.20
C LEU A 27 -16.91 21.67 -1.69
N LEU A 28 -18.02 21.12 -2.17
CA LEU A 28 -18.46 19.77 -1.81
C LEU A 28 -17.42 18.72 -2.19
N PHE A 29 -16.81 18.84 -3.38
CA PHE A 29 -15.73 17.96 -3.83
C PHE A 29 -14.52 18.01 -2.90
N LEU A 30 -14.05 19.21 -2.53
CA LEU A 30 -12.91 19.38 -1.63
C LEU A 30 -13.19 18.85 -0.23
N LEU A 31 -14.38 19.14 0.33
CA LEU A 31 -14.77 18.66 1.65
C LEU A 31 -14.94 17.14 1.68
N ALA A 32 -15.57 16.56 0.66
CA ALA A 32 -15.68 15.11 0.52
C ALA A 32 -14.29 14.46 0.43
N GLY A 33 -13.39 15.02 -0.39
CA GLY A 33 -12.01 14.55 -0.50
C GLY A 33 -11.26 14.59 0.83
N LEU A 34 -11.37 15.68 1.59
CA LEU A 34 -10.79 15.79 2.93
C LEU A 34 -11.38 14.78 3.92
N GLY A 35 -12.69 14.51 3.83
CA GLY A 35 -13.36 13.51 4.66
C GLY A 35 -12.97 12.07 4.34
N ILE A 36 -12.58 11.79 3.10
CA ILE A 36 -12.13 10.46 2.66
C ILE A 36 -10.74 10.13 3.23
N LEU A 37 -9.83 11.10 3.34
CA LEU A 37 -8.46 10.87 3.85
C LEU A 37 -8.42 10.09 5.18
N PRO A 38 -9.11 10.51 6.26
CA PRO A 38 -9.12 9.76 7.50
C PRO A 38 -9.88 8.43 7.41
N LEU A 39 -10.90 8.32 6.57
CA LEU A 39 -11.64 7.07 6.39
C LEU A 39 -10.78 5.99 5.73
N ALA A 40 -10.07 6.35 4.65
CA ALA A 40 -9.14 5.44 3.97
C ALA A 40 -8.05 4.94 4.92
N ALA A 41 -7.53 5.84 5.74
CA ALA A 41 -6.51 5.51 6.70
C ALA A 41 -7.05 4.59 7.82
N LEU A 42 -8.28 4.83 8.31
CA LEU A 42 -8.93 3.97 9.29
C LEU A 42 -9.11 2.53 8.78
N ILE A 43 -9.50 2.37 7.51
CA ILE A 43 -9.60 1.05 6.86
C ILE A 43 -8.26 0.31 6.98
N GLY A 44 -7.15 0.96 6.62
CA GLY A 44 -5.81 0.39 6.73
C GLY A 44 -5.48 -0.07 8.15
N THR A 45 -5.66 0.81 9.15
CA THR A 45 -5.38 0.46 10.56
C THR A 45 -6.28 -0.66 11.08
N SER A 46 -7.55 -0.69 10.66
CA SER A 46 -8.46 -1.75 11.08
C SER A 46 -8.08 -3.11 10.47
N ILE A 47 -7.54 -3.13 9.25
CA ILE A 47 -7.02 -4.37 8.65
C ILE A 47 -5.80 -4.86 9.42
N GLU A 48 -4.87 -3.96 9.80
CA GLU A 48 -3.71 -4.30 10.62
C GLU A 48 -4.14 -4.90 11.98
N ASP A 49 -5.13 -4.28 12.63
CA ASP A 49 -5.67 -4.78 13.90
C ASP A 49 -6.32 -6.16 13.72
N ILE A 50 -7.10 -6.38 12.64
CA ILE A 50 -7.71 -7.68 12.35
C ILE A 50 -6.63 -8.73 12.08
N ALA A 51 -5.61 -8.40 11.29
CA ALA A 51 -4.51 -9.28 10.95
C ALA A 51 -3.76 -9.79 12.19
N GLU A 52 -3.66 -8.98 13.24
CA GLU A 52 -3.07 -9.38 14.52
C GLU A 52 -3.82 -10.54 15.19
N TYR A 53 -5.14 -10.62 15.02
CA TYR A 53 -5.97 -11.68 15.60
C TYR A 53 -6.24 -12.86 14.66
N THR A 54 -6.25 -12.64 13.34
CA THR A 54 -6.61 -13.65 12.34
C THR A 54 -5.42 -14.32 11.66
N GLY A 55 -4.21 -13.82 11.90
CA GLY A 55 -2.99 -14.28 11.26
C GLY A 55 -2.70 -13.61 9.92
N GLU A 56 -1.43 -13.72 9.51
CA GLU A 56 -0.85 -13.01 8.37
C GLU A 56 -1.54 -13.33 7.04
N GLN A 57 -1.93 -14.58 6.81
CA GLN A 57 -2.60 -14.97 5.56
C GLN A 57 -3.93 -14.25 5.35
N VAL A 58 -4.76 -14.19 6.40
CA VAL A 58 -6.05 -13.50 6.37
C VAL A 58 -5.82 -11.98 6.28
N GLY A 59 -4.84 -11.46 7.03
CA GLY A 59 -4.42 -10.06 6.95
C GLY A 59 -3.98 -9.64 5.53
N GLY A 60 -3.19 -10.48 4.85
CA GLY A 60 -2.72 -10.26 3.49
C GLY A 60 -3.85 -10.22 2.47
N ILE A 61 -4.84 -11.13 2.57
CA ILE A 61 -6.03 -11.11 1.70
C ILE A 61 -6.88 -9.87 1.94
N LEU A 62 -7.09 -9.51 3.21
CA LEU A 62 -7.83 -8.31 3.58
C LEU A 62 -7.13 -7.05 3.08
N PHE A 63 -5.81 -6.96 3.23
CA PHE A 63 -5.03 -5.81 2.74
C PHE A 63 -5.04 -5.74 1.21
N ALA A 64 -4.90 -6.86 0.53
CA ALA A 64 -4.97 -6.93 -0.92
C ALA A 64 -6.33 -6.45 -1.47
N THR A 65 -7.42 -6.76 -0.76
CA THR A 65 -8.79 -6.40 -1.17
C THR A 65 -9.19 -4.99 -0.72
N PHE A 66 -8.99 -4.68 0.55
CA PHE A 66 -9.47 -3.46 1.19
C PHE A 66 -8.43 -2.34 1.28
N GLY A 67 -7.14 -2.64 1.07
CA GLY A 67 -6.08 -1.62 1.05
C GLY A 67 -6.27 -0.59 -0.07
N ASN A 68 -6.92 -0.98 -1.17
CA ASN A 68 -7.33 -0.10 -2.27
C ASN A 68 -8.86 0.08 -2.34
N ALA A 69 -9.59 -0.17 -1.24
CA ALA A 69 -11.07 -0.08 -1.23
C ALA A 69 -11.55 1.31 -1.61
N THR A 70 -10.85 2.35 -1.20
CA THR A 70 -11.22 3.75 -1.48
C THR A 70 -11.22 4.00 -2.97
N GLU A 71 -10.15 3.63 -3.68
CA GLU A 71 -10.05 3.74 -5.12
C GLU A 71 -11.12 2.92 -5.83
N LEU A 72 -11.35 1.68 -5.39
CA LEU A 72 -12.34 0.78 -5.99
C LEU A 72 -13.76 1.32 -5.83
N ILE A 73 -14.13 1.81 -4.64
CA ILE A 73 -15.44 2.39 -4.38
C ILE A 73 -15.67 3.64 -5.24
N ILE A 74 -14.71 4.59 -5.24
CA ILE A 74 -14.80 5.82 -6.04
C ILE A 74 -14.87 5.47 -7.54
N GLY A 75 -14.05 4.52 -7.99
CA GLY A 75 -14.01 4.05 -9.37
C GLY A 75 -15.35 3.45 -9.81
N ILE A 76 -15.96 2.56 -9.01
CA ILE A 76 -17.26 1.96 -9.33
C ILE A 76 -18.35 3.03 -9.43
N PHE A 77 -18.41 3.97 -8.49
CA PHE A 77 -19.40 5.05 -8.55
C PHE A 77 -19.17 5.98 -9.75
N ALA A 78 -17.93 6.32 -10.07
CA ALA A 78 -17.61 7.12 -11.25
C ALA A 78 -17.99 6.38 -12.56
N LEU A 79 -17.69 5.09 -12.67
CA LEU A 79 -18.11 4.25 -13.80
C LEU A 79 -19.64 4.18 -13.92
N SER A 80 -20.37 4.07 -12.80
CA SER A 80 -21.84 4.07 -12.82
C SER A 80 -22.45 5.37 -13.38
N GLN A 81 -21.68 6.46 -13.36
CA GLN A 81 -22.03 7.76 -13.92
C GLN A 81 -21.44 7.99 -15.32
N GLY A 82 -20.82 6.97 -15.93
CA GLY A 82 -20.20 7.06 -17.25
C GLY A 82 -18.87 7.84 -17.28
N LEU A 83 -18.27 8.11 -16.13
CA LEU A 83 -17.03 8.89 -16.00
C LEU A 83 -15.78 8.02 -16.24
N VAL A 84 -15.70 7.40 -17.42
CA VAL A 84 -14.61 6.47 -17.79
C VAL A 84 -13.25 7.18 -17.75
N ASP A 85 -13.16 8.40 -18.27
CA ASP A 85 -11.90 9.17 -18.28
C ASP A 85 -11.38 9.48 -16.88
N VAL A 86 -12.29 9.75 -15.93
CA VAL A 86 -11.93 10.02 -14.53
C VAL A 86 -11.35 8.76 -13.89
N VAL A 87 -11.93 7.60 -14.17
CA VAL A 87 -11.48 6.31 -13.62
C VAL A 87 -10.13 5.94 -14.20
N SER A 88 -9.96 6.06 -15.52
CA SER A 88 -8.68 5.84 -16.20
C SER A 88 -7.58 6.76 -15.67
N ALA A 89 -7.88 8.05 -15.53
CA ALA A 89 -6.95 9.02 -14.95
C ALA A 89 -6.61 8.70 -13.48
N SER A 90 -7.59 8.22 -12.70
CA SER A 90 -7.39 7.83 -11.30
C SER A 90 -6.49 6.60 -11.17
N ILE A 91 -6.62 5.59 -12.03
CA ILE A 91 -5.77 4.39 -12.02
C ILE A 91 -4.32 4.78 -12.35
N ILE A 92 -4.10 5.56 -13.40
CA ILE A 92 -2.77 6.07 -13.76
C ILE A 92 -2.20 6.92 -12.61
N GLY A 93 -3.03 7.80 -12.05
CA GLY A 93 -2.68 8.65 -10.92
C GLY A 93 -2.27 7.86 -9.68
N SER A 94 -2.95 6.75 -9.37
CA SER A 94 -2.60 5.86 -8.25
C SER A 94 -1.26 5.17 -8.47
N ILE A 95 -1.00 4.66 -9.68
CA ILE A 95 0.30 4.05 -10.03
C ILE A 95 1.44 5.06 -9.88
N LEU A 96 1.31 6.25 -10.47
CA LEU A 96 2.32 7.31 -10.37
C LEU A 96 2.45 7.84 -8.94
N GLY A 97 1.33 7.97 -8.23
CA GLY A 97 1.27 8.39 -6.84
C GLY A 97 2.09 7.46 -5.96
N ASN A 98 1.90 6.15 -6.08
CA ASN A 98 2.64 5.18 -5.27
C ASN A 98 4.10 5.05 -5.71
N ALA A 99 4.36 4.90 -7.01
CA ALA A 99 5.69 4.61 -7.53
C ALA A 99 6.64 5.82 -7.47
N LEU A 100 6.13 7.05 -7.61
CA LEU A 100 6.96 8.25 -7.66
C LEU A 100 6.76 9.13 -6.43
N LEU A 101 5.52 9.51 -6.11
CA LEU A 101 5.26 10.49 -5.06
C LEU A 101 5.50 9.89 -3.67
N VAL A 102 4.80 8.81 -3.33
CA VAL A 102 4.90 8.16 -2.01
C VAL A 102 6.30 7.60 -1.82
N LEU A 103 6.82 6.82 -2.78
CA LEU A 103 8.18 6.30 -2.72
C LEU A 103 9.22 7.42 -2.62
N GLY A 104 9.12 8.47 -3.43
CA GLY A 104 10.05 9.60 -3.42
C GLY A 104 10.04 10.34 -2.09
N VAL A 105 8.87 10.64 -1.55
CA VAL A 105 8.72 11.28 -0.23
C VAL A 105 9.27 10.37 0.87
N ALA A 106 8.99 9.07 0.82
CA ALA A 106 9.51 8.11 1.80
C ALA A 106 11.04 8.06 1.79
N ILE A 107 11.67 8.03 0.60
CA ILE A 107 13.13 8.09 0.47
C ILE A 107 13.67 9.42 0.98
N CYS A 108 13.09 10.56 0.58
CA CYS A 108 13.53 11.88 1.03
C CYS A 108 13.47 12.00 2.56
N VAL A 109 12.31 11.73 3.16
CA VAL A 109 12.11 11.80 4.61
C VAL A 109 12.98 10.78 5.34
N GLY A 110 13.05 9.54 4.84
CA GLY A 110 13.88 8.48 5.42
C GLY A 110 15.37 8.83 5.40
N SER A 111 15.85 9.39 4.28
CA SER A 111 17.25 9.78 4.08
C SER A 111 17.70 10.96 4.93
N VAL A 112 16.80 11.91 5.24
CA VAL A 112 17.11 13.05 6.11
C VAL A 112 17.49 12.57 7.51
N LYS A 113 16.84 11.51 8.02
CA LYS A 113 17.10 10.96 9.35
C LYS A 113 18.21 9.90 9.35
N HIS A 114 18.32 9.07 8.30
CA HIS A 114 19.18 7.88 8.30
C HIS A 114 20.27 7.88 7.23
N GLY A 115 20.37 8.90 6.38
CA GLY A 115 21.37 8.98 5.31
C GLY A 115 21.04 8.05 4.13
N ARG A 116 21.98 7.18 3.76
CA ARG A 116 21.75 6.21 2.67
C ARG A 116 20.86 5.07 3.17
N LEU A 117 19.71 4.89 2.53
CA LEU A 117 18.82 3.76 2.76
C LEU A 117 19.30 2.55 1.94
N SER A 118 19.38 1.38 2.56
CA SER A 118 19.64 0.09 1.91
C SER A 118 18.38 -0.75 1.89
N PHE A 119 18.09 -1.40 0.77
CA PHE A 119 16.95 -2.29 0.59
C PHE A 119 17.42 -3.61 0.00
N ASP A 120 16.72 -4.70 0.31
CA ASP A 120 16.97 -5.97 -0.35
C ASP A 120 16.60 -5.87 -1.83
N VAL A 121 17.55 -6.27 -2.68
CA VAL A 121 17.44 -6.19 -4.13
C VAL A 121 16.50 -7.26 -4.67
N ALA A 122 16.44 -8.44 -4.04
CA ALA A 122 15.65 -9.56 -4.54
C ALA A 122 14.13 -9.25 -4.57
N PRO A 123 13.46 -8.93 -3.45
CA PRO A 123 12.04 -8.60 -3.46
C PRO A 123 11.75 -7.30 -4.24
N ALA A 124 12.62 -6.29 -4.14
CA ALA A 124 12.46 -5.05 -4.88
C ALA A 124 12.47 -5.26 -6.41
N SER A 125 13.35 -6.14 -6.90
CA SER A 125 13.44 -6.49 -8.33
C SER A 125 12.20 -7.22 -8.82
N VAL A 126 11.65 -8.15 -8.02
CA VAL A 126 10.40 -8.85 -8.35
C VAL A 126 9.24 -7.88 -8.48
N TYR A 127 9.03 -7.00 -7.49
CA TYR A 127 7.95 -6.02 -7.53
C TYR A 127 8.12 -5.01 -8.67
N ALA A 128 9.35 -4.54 -8.94
CA ALA A 128 9.63 -3.66 -10.06
C ALA A 128 9.30 -4.33 -11.41
N SER A 129 9.62 -5.62 -11.55
CA SER A 129 9.32 -6.38 -12.77
C SER A 129 7.82 -6.59 -12.97
N LEU A 130 7.08 -6.93 -11.90
CA LEU A 130 5.61 -7.05 -11.94
C LEU A 130 4.94 -5.72 -12.27
N LEU A 131 5.43 -4.61 -11.70
CA LEU A 131 4.94 -3.27 -12.01
C LEU A 131 5.19 -2.91 -13.48
N ALA A 132 6.40 -3.18 -13.99
CA ALA A 132 6.75 -2.92 -15.39
C ALA A 132 5.87 -3.73 -16.36
N LEU A 133 5.62 -5.01 -16.07
CA LEU A 133 4.70 -5.86 -16.85
C LEU A 133 3.26 -5.32 -16.80
N SER A 134 2.80 -4.89 -15.63
CA SER A 134 1.45 -4.35 -15.45
C SER A 134 1.24 -3.05 -16.23
N ILE A 135 2.20 -2.11 -16.15
CA ILE A 135 2.17 -0.86 -16.91
C ILE A 135 2.26 -1.15 -18.42
N GLY A 136 3.14 -2.07 -18.83
CA GLY A 136 3.26 -2.48 -20.22
C GLY A 136 1.95 -3.03 -20.77
N GLY A 137 1.26 -3.87 -20.00
CA GLY A 137 -0.08 -4.37 -20.33
C GLY A 137 -1.11 -3.25 -20.47
N LEU A 138 -1.18 -2.34 -19.50
CA LEU A 138 -2.13 -1.21 -19.51
C LEU A 138 -1.92 -0.25 -20.70
N VAL A 139 -0.68 -0.05 -21.15
CA VAL A 139 -0.34 0.83 -22.28
C VAL A 139 -0.66 0.19 -23.63
N LEU A 140 -0.67 -1.14 -23.72
CA LEU A 140 -0.74 -1.87 -24.99
C LEU A 140 -2.03 -1.59 -25.81
N PRO A 141 -3.25 -1.58 -25.24
CA PRO A 141 -4.47 -1.21 -25.98
C PRO A 141 -4.38 0.21 -26.55
N THR A 142 -3.91 1.16 -25.74
CA THR A 142 -3.81 2.57 -26.11
C THR A 142 -2.87 2.76 -27.31
N VAL A 143 -1.72 2.08 -27.30
CA VAL A 143 -0.77 2.13 -28.42
C VAL A 143 -1.34 1.45 -29.67
N ALA A 144 -2.01 0.30 -29.51
CA ALA A 144 -2.62 -0.41 -30.63
C ALA A 144 -3.69 0.43 -31.32
N GLU A 145 -4.57 1.09 -30.56
CA GLU A 145 -5.59 2.00 -31.09
C GLU A 145 -4.96 3.22 -31.79
N LEU A 146 -3.92 3.81 -31.20
CA LEU A 146 -3.22 4.94 -31.81
C LEU A 146 -2.57 4.57 -33.16
N LEU A 147 -1.94 3.40 -33.24
CA LEU A 147 -1.33 2.90 -34.48
C LEU A 147 -2.39 2.57 -35.54
N ALA A 148 -3.48 1.92 -35.14
CA ALA A 148 -4.61 1.61 -36.02
C ALA A 148 -5.25 2.88 -36.61
N ALA A 149 -5.43 3.91 -35.77
CA ALA A 149 -5.97 5.19 -36.20
C ALA A 149 -5.08 5.87 -37.26
N ARG A 150 -3.75 5.78 -37.10
CA ARG A 150 -2.77 6.31 -38.08
C ARG A 150 -2.73 5.52 -39.39
N ALA A 151 -2.94 4.21 -39.31
CA ALA A 151 -2.94 3.32 -40.47
C ALA A 151 -4.31 3.27 -41.21
N HIS A 152 -5.32 4.00 -40.73
CA HIS A 152 -6.71 3.93 -41.21
C HIS A 152 -7.31 2.51 -41.15
N GLU A 153 -6.84 1.67 -40.24
CA GLU A 153 -7.34 0.30 -40.06
C GLU A 153 -8.53 0.26 -39.08
N THR A 154 -9.74 0.36 -39.64
CA THR A 154 -10.99 0.33 -38.87
C THR A 154 -11.26 -1.00 -38.16
N GLN A 155 -10.67 -2.11 -38.63
CA GLN A 155 -10.83 -3.42 -38.00
C GLN A 155 -10.13 -3.54 -36.65
N ILE A 156 -8.96 -2.91 -36.49
CA ILE A 156 -8.22 -2.93 -35.22
C ILE A 156 -8.92 -2.03 -34.19
N PHE A 157 -9.41 -0.87 -34.64
CA PHE A 157 -10.22 0.02 -33.80
C PHE A 157 -11.48 -0.68 -33.25
N ALA A 158 -12.18 -1.44 -34.09
CA ALA A 158 -13.37 -2.20 -33.67
C ALA A 158 -13.07 -3.34 -32.68
N ARG A 159 -11.81 -3.78 -32.57
CA ARG A 159 -11.37 -4.84 -31.64
C ARG A 159 -10.63 -4.31 -30.40
N GLY A 160 -10.49 -2.98 -30.25
CA GLY A 160 -9.79 -2.36 -29.11
C GLY A 160 -10.32 -2.80 -27.75
N VAL A 161 -11.64 -2.85 -27.60
CA VAL A 161 -12.32 -3.33 -26.38
C VAL A 161 -11.97 -4.79 -26.07
N VAL A 162 -12.00 -5.67 -27.08
CA VAL A 162 -11.67 -7.10 -26.90
C VAL A 162 -10.22 -7.30 -26.46
N LEU A 163 -9.30 -6.48 -27.00
CA LEU A 163 -7.90 -6.51 -26.62
C LEU A 163 -7.71 -6.02 -25.17
N SER A 164 -8.37 -4.93 -24.79
CA SER A 164 -8.38 -4.42 -23.42
C SER A 164 -8.92 -5.45 -22.43
N ASP A 165 -10.05 -6.09 -22.75
CA ASP A 165 -10.66 -7.14 -21.92
C ASP A 165 -9.72 -8.34 -21.74
N PHE A 166 -9.10 -8.79 -22.83
CA PHE A 166 -8.13 -9.89 -22.78
C PHE A 166 -6.94 -9.57 -21.85
N ILE A 167 -6.38 -8.36 -21.98
CA ILE A 167 -5.26 -7.92 -21.16
C ILE A 167 -5.69 -7.76 -19.69
N ALA A 168 -6.86 -7.20 -19.43
CA ALA A 168 -7.39 -7.07 -18.07
C ALA A 168 -7.54 -8.44 -17.38
N VAL A 169 -8.04 -9.45 -18.10
CA VAL A 169 -8.12 -10.83 -17.58
C VAL A 169 -6.74 -11.42 -17.31
N MET A 170 -5.78 -11.25 -18.21
CA MET A 170 -4.40 -11.72 -18.02
C MET A 170 -3.73 -11.07 -16.81
N LEU A 171 -3.87 -9.74 -16.65
CA LEU A 171 -3.33 -9.01 -15.51
C LEU A 171 -4.00 -9.45 -14.20
N LEU A 172 -5.32 -9.68 -14.21
CA LEU A 172 -6.04 -10.17 -13.04
C LEU A 172 -5.58 -11.58 -12.63
N LEU A 173 -5.41 -12.49 -13.58
CA LEU A 173 -4.90 -13.84 -13.30
C LEU A 173 -3.46 -13.79 -12.78
N GLY A 174 -2.60 -12.95 -13.36
CA GLY A 174 -1.24 -12.72 -12.87
C GLY A 174 -1.22 -12.17 -11.45
N TYR A 175 -2.10 -11.21 -11.14
CA TYR A 175 -2.28 -10.67 -9.79
C TYR A 175 -2.73 -11.75 -8.80
N LEU A 176 -3.74 -12.55 -9.14
CA LEU A 176 -4.22 -13.63 -8.28
C LEU A 176 -3.16 -14.70 -8.05
N ALA A 177 -2.37 -15.05 -9.08
CA ALA A 177 -1.25 -15.98 -8.94
C ALA A 177 -0.14 -15.41 -8.04
N SER A 178 0.20 -14.13 -8.20
CA SER A 178 1.16 -13.42 -7.34
C SER A 178 0.68 -13.38 -5.88
N LEU A 179 -0.61 -13.13 -5.65
CA LEU A 179 -1.21 -13.14 -4.33
C LEU A 179 -1.19 -14.55 -3.73
N LEU A 180 -1.53 -15.58 -4.52
CA LEU A 180 -1.50 -16.96 -4.07
C LEU A 180 -0.09 -17.38 -3.63
N PHE A 181 0.92 -17.06 -4.43
CA PHE A 181 2.31 -17.35 -4.11
C PHE A 181 2.80 -16.59 -2.87
N SER A 182 2.50 -15.28 -2.79
CA SER A 182 2.94 -14.42 -1.68
C SER A 182 2.22 -14.70 -0.37
N VAL A 183 0.92 -14.98 -0.38
CA VAL A 183 0.12 -15.15 0.84
C VAL A 183 0.15 -16.60 1.33
N PHE A 184 0.03 -17.57 0.42
CA PHE A 184 -0.06 -18.98 0.79
C PHE A 184 1.28 -19.72 0.73
N HIS A 185 2.39 -19.02 0.43
CA HIS A 185 3.74 -19.59 0.36
C HIS A 185 3.79 -20.88 -0.51
N VAL A 186 2.99 -20.94 -1.58
CA VAL A 186 2.83 -22.15 -2.39
C VAL A 186 4.13 -22.43 -3.13
N GLY A 187 4.87 -23.43 -2.65
CA GLY A 187 6.17 -23.83 -3.20
C GLY A 187 7.36 -23.48 -2.30
N ASP A 188 7.13 -22.87 -1.14
CA ASP A 188 8.16 -22.63 -0.15
C ASP A 188 8.55 -23.95 0.51
N LYS A 189 9.73 -24.47 0.15
CA LYS A 189 10.33 -25.66 0.77
C LYS A 189 11.14 -25.22 1.99
N GLY A 190 10.50 -24.56 2.96
CA GLY A 190 10.96 -24.47 4.35
C GLY A 190 12.42 -24.11 4.61
N ASP A 191 13.12 -23.45 3.68
CA ASP A 191 14.51 -23.03 3.80
C ASP A 191 14.62 -21.66 3.10
N ASP A 192 15.06 -20.65 3.85
CA ASP A 192 15.32 -19.24 3.51
C ASP A 192 14.16 -18.23 3.73
N GLU A 193 14.13 -17.68 4.95
CA GLU A 193 14.02 -16.25 5.27
C GLU A 193 13.49 -15.31 4.17
N ALA A 194 12.21 -15.44 3.83
CA ALA A 194 11.48 -14.31 3.26
C ALA A 194 11.15 -13.36 4.43
N LEU A 195 11.99 -12.34 4.63
CA LEU A 195 11.74 -11.25 5.57
C LEU A 195 10.36 -10.65 5.31
N ASP A 196 9.39 -10.99 6.17
CA ASP A 196 8.09 -10.31 6.20
C ASP A 196 8.36 -8.83 6.51
N PRO A 197 8.04 -7.90 5.59
CA PRO A 197 8.26 -6.46 5.79
C PRO A 197 7.52 -5.93 7.02
N LEU A 198 6.44 -6.60 7.45
CA LEU A 198 5.67 -6.27 8.65
C LEU A 198 6.32 -6.82 9.92
N VAL A 199 6.84 -8.06 9.93
CA VAL A 199 7.64 -8.59 11.05
C VAL A 199 8.95 -7.82 11.22
N GLY A 200 9.69 -7.52 10.14
CA GLY A 200 10.91 -6.71 10.19
C GLY A 200 10.67 -5.28 10.72
N ALA A 201 9.51 -4.69 10.41
CA ALA A 201 9.11 -3.41 10.99
C ALA A 201 8.73 -3.54 12.49
N ARG A 202 8.09 -4.64 12.90
CA ARG A 202 7.69 -4.91 14.29
C ARG A 202 8.89 -5.25 15.17
N SER A 203 9.85 -6.03 14.69
CA SER A 203 11.09 -6.37 15.36
C SER A 203 12.02 -5.16 15.47
N ALA A 204 12.17 -4.35 14.43
CA ALA A 204 12.92 -3.09 14.49
C ALA A 204 12.34 -2.13 15.54
N VAL A 205 11.01 -2.03 15.62
CA VAL A 205 10.32 -1.25 16.68
C VAL A 205 10.54 -1.86 18.06
N ALA A 206 10.50 -3.19 18.19
CA ALA A 206 10.74 -3.90 19.45
C ALA A 206 12.18 -3.71 19.94
N ILE A 207 13.18 -3.87 19.06
CA ILE A 207 14.60 -3.63 19.34
C ILE A 207 14.80 -2.17 19.74
N THR A 208 14.23 -1.21 19.01
CA THR A 208 14.36 0.21 19.34
C THR A 208 13.77 0.53 20.72
N ARG A 209 12.60 -0.03 21.06
CA ARG A 209 11.98 0.13 22.38
C ARG A 209 12.80 -0.53 23.50
N LEU A 210 13.40 -1.69 23.25
CA LEU A 210 14.26 -2.38 24.19
C LEU A 210 15.56 -1.61 24.44
N LEU A 211 16.16 -1.03 23.39
CA LEU A 211 17.36 -0.19 23.50
C LEU A 211 17.08 1.13 24.22
N ASP A 212 15.95 1.78 23.95
CA ASP A 212 15.52 2.98 24.68
C ASP A 212 15.27 2.67 26.17
N PHE A 213 14.59 1.55 26.46
CA PHE A 213 14.36 1.09 27.83
C PHE A 213 15.67 0.76 28.55
N ARG A 214 16.61 0.10 27.87
CA ARG A 214 17.97 -0.16 28.36
C ARG A 214 18.69 1.13 28.73
N HIS A 215 18.63 2.15 27.87
CA HIS A 215 19.26 3.45 28.11
C HIS A 215 18.67 4.14 29.35
N GLN A 216 17.34 4.16 29.48
CA GLN A 216 16.66 4.70 30.67
C GLN A 216 17.03 3.93 31.95
N LEU A 217 17.06 2.60 31.88
CA LEU A 217 17.48 1.75 32.99
C LEU A 217 18.93 2.03 33.39
N ALA A 218 19.85 2.18 32.44
CA ALA A 218 21.24 2.54 32.73
C ALA A 218 21.34 3.86 33.53
N THR A 219 20.55 4.87 33.17
CA THR A 219 20.55 6.20 33.82
C THR A 219 19.73 6.33 35.11
N SER A 220 18.86 5.36 35.44
CA SER A 220 17.97 5.45 36.62
C SER A 220 18.70 5.27 37.98
N ALA A 221 18.00 5.28 39.11
CA ALA A 221 18.63 5.00 40.44
C ALA A 221 18.32 3.58 40.98
N VAL A 222 17.82 2.68 40.12
CA VAL A 222 17.40 1.32 40.51
C VAL A 222 18.59 0.50 41.04
N LYS A 223 18.41 -0.20 42.17
CA LYS A 223 19.41 -1.14 42.71
C LYS A 223 19.36 -2.45 41.91
N ASP A 224 20.52 -3.06 41.65
CA ASP A 224 20.67 -4.36 40.97
C ASP A 224 20.21 -4.42 39.49
N LYS A 225 20.61 -3.43 38.70
CA LYS A 225 20.27 -3.36 37.26
C LYS A 225 21.11 -4.25 36.35
N SER A 226 22.22 -4.79 36.85
CA SER A 226 23.17 -5.53 36.00
C SER A 226 22.54 -6.81 35.43
N GLY A 227 21.64 -7.46 36.19
CA GLY A 227 20.87 -8.61 35.71
C GLY A 227 19.84 -8.22 34.64
N MET A 228 19.10 -7.14 34.87
CA MET A 228 18.08 -6.64 33.92
C MET A 228 18.71 -6.17 32.60
N LEU A 229 19.86 -5.48 32.65
CA LEU A 229 20.58 -5.05 31.45
C LEU A 229 21.07 -6.25 30.63
N ARG A 230 21.61 -7.29 31.28
CA ARG A 230 22.01 -8.54 30.60
C ARG A 230 20.84 -9.27 29.97
N GLN A 231 19.67 -9.25 30.61
CA GLN A 231 18.47 -9.87 30.07
C GLN A 231 17.95 -9.12 28.84
N ILE A 232 18.01 -7.78 28.83
CA ILE A 232 17.67 -6.97 27.66
C ILE A 232 18.66 -7.24 26.53
N ASP A 233 19.96 -7.22 26.81
CA ASP A 233 21.00 -7.51 25.81
C ASP A 233 20.81 -8.89 25.18
N GLY A 234 20.56 -9.93 26.01
CA GLY A 234 20.27 -11.27 25.50
C GLY A 234 18.94 -11.40 24.73
N THR A 235 17.95 -10.55 25.03
CA THR A 235 16.69 -10.53 24.26
C THR A 235 16.88 -9.85 22.91
N VAL A 236 17.68 -8.78 22.85
CA VAL A 236 18.05 -8.13 21.59
C VAL A 236 18.87 -9.08 20.72
N ASP A 237 19.86 -9.77 21.29
CA ASP A 237 20.68 -10.74 20.58
C ASP A 237 19.86 -11.94 20.08
N ALA A 238 18.88 -12.41 20.88
CA ALA A 238 17.99 -13.49 20.46
C ALA A 238 17.04 -13.09 19.33
N ILE A 239 16.57 -11.83 19.33
CA ILE A 239 15.75 -11.31 18.23
C ILE A 239 16.62 -11.18 16.97
N LEU A 240 17.82 -10.61 17.07
CA LEU A 240 18.76 -10.50 15.95
C LEU A 240 19.18 -11.86 15.39
N ALA A 241 19.35 -12.87 16.24
CA ALA A 241 19.66 -14.25 15.84
C ALA A 241 18.45 -15.04 15.31
N SER A 242 17.23 -14.49 15.41
CA SER A 242 16.03 -15.03 14.78
C SER A 242 15.70 -14.35 13.45
N GLU A 243 16.49 -13.34 13.06
CA GLU A 243 16.32 -12.53 11.84
C GLU A 243 17.40 -12.75 10.77
N GLY A 244 18.36 -13.66 10.97
CA GLY A 244 19.39 -14.01 9.98
C GLY A 244 20.02 -15.36 10.23
#